data_AF-A0AB38U0M8-F1
#
_entry.id   AF-A0AB38U0M8-F1
#
_cell.length_a   1.000
_cell.length_b   1.000
_cell.length_c   1.000
_cell.angle_alpha   90.00
_cell.angle_beta   90.00
_cell.angle_gamma   90.00
#
_symmetry.space_group_name_H-M   'P 1'
#
loop_
_entity.id
_entity.type
_entity.pdbx_description
1 polymer ?
#
loop_
_entity_poly.entity_id
_entity_poly.type
_entity_poly.pdbx_seq_one_letter_code
_entity_poly.pdbx_strand_id
1 'polypeptide(L)'
;MSHEDPNLIVRYSANERSNHWITAISFVLLALSGLALFHPSMFWLTALFGGGQWTRILHPFVGVVMFVSFAIMVLRYWHHNLIDTDDRQWLRQMDDVLNNREENLPPVGRYNAGQKLLFFTLVACLLVLLLSGIVIWRRYFSLYFPIEVIRLAAVAHAVAAFVLIASIIVHIYAALWVKGSIGAMVRGTVTLGWARKHHPKWFRQAVKESGRPH
;
A
#
# COMPACT_ATOMS: atom_id res chain seq x y z
N MET A 1 -5.24 -4.96 -33.10
CA MET A 1 -6.68 -4.84 -32.79
C MET A 1 -6.86 -4.96 -31.29
N SER A 2 -7.08 -3.85 -30.59
CA SER A 2 -7.76 -3.87 -29.29
C SER A 2 -8.99 -2.99 -29.44
N HIS A 3 -10.16 -3.61 -29.30
CA HIS A 3 -11.40 -2.90 -29.09
C HIS A 3 -11.28 -2.13 -27.77
N GLU A 4 -10.82 -0.88 -27.82
CA GLU A 4 -10.90 0.01 -26.66
C GLU A 4 -12.38 0.34 -26.46
N ASP A 5 -13.00 -0.31 -25.48
CA ASP A 5 -14.32 0.07 -25.00
C ASP A 5 -14.31 1.58 -24.71
N PRO A 6 -15.11 2.39 -25.43
CA PRO A 6 -15.10 3.85 -25.30
C PRO A 6 -15.43 4.30 -23.86
N ASN A 7 -16.03 3.43 -23.05
CA ASN A 7 -16.39 3.71 -21.66
C ASN A 7 -15.26 3.49 -20.64
N LEU A 8 -14.08 3.02 -21.07
CA LEU A 8 -12.95 2.76 -20.19
C LEU A 8 -11.83 3.80 -20.34
N ILE A 9 -11.17 4.13 -19.22
CA ILE A 9 -9.95 4.92 -19.18
C ILE A 9 -8.85 4.18 -18.41
N VAL A 10 -7.61 4.36 -18.85
CA VAL A 10 -6.44 3.77 -18.19
C VAL A 10 -6.16 4.51 -16.89
N ARG A 11 -6.20 3.79 -15.77
CA ARG A 11 -5.83 4.29 -14.45
C ARG A 11 -4.41 3.90 -14.07
N TYR A 12 -3.99 2.68 -14.42
CA TYR A 12 -2.66 2.15 -14.14
C TYR A 12 -2.09 1.39 -15.34
N SER A 13 -0.86 1.72 -15.72
CA SER A 13 -0.06 1.00 -16.70
C SER A 13 0.27 -0.43 -16.24
N ALA A 14 0.74 -1.26 -17.18
CA ALA A 14 1.19 -2.62 -16.85
C ALA A 14 2.33 -2.63 -15.81
N ASN A 15 3.34 -1.77 -15.98
CA ASN A 15 4.49 -1.67 -15.09
C ASN A 15 4.10 -1.23 -13.66
N GLU A 16 3.10 -0.36 -13.54
CA GLU A 16 2.54 0.07 -12.26
C GLU A 16 1.85 -1.08 -11.53
N ARG A 17 1.05 -1.86 -12.26
CA ARG A 17 0.36 -3.04 -11.72
C ARG A 17 1.35 -4.12 -11.30
N SER A 18 2.34 -4.44 -12.13
CA SER A 18 3.34 -5.45 -11.80
C SER A 18 4.12 -5.09 -10.54
N ASN A 19 4.55 -3.83 -10.40
CA ASN A 19 5.26 -3.39 -9.19
C ASN A 19 4.38 -3.51 -7.93
N HIS A 20 3.11 -3.13 -8.03
CA HIS A 20 2.16 -3.33 -6.94
C HIS A 20 2.03 -4.80 -6.55
N TRP A 21 1.85 -5.71 -7.52
CA TRP A 21 1.69 -7.13 -7.21
C TRP A 21 2.95 -7.77 -6.64
N ILE A 22 4.13 -7.34 -7.06
CA ILE A 22 5.40 -7.74 -6.41
C ILE A 22 5.38 -7.31 -4.94
N THR A 23 5.10 -6.03 -4.65
CA THR A 23 5.00 -5.52 -3.28
C THR A 23 3.93 -6.27 -2.48
N ALA A 24 2.75 -6.51 -3.04
CA ALA A 24 1.64 -7.17 -2.36
C ALA A 24 1.95 -8.62 -2.00
N ILE A 25 2.55 -9.38 -2.93
CA ILE A 25 2.96 -10.76 -2.68
C ILE A 25 4.06 -10.80 -1.63
N SER A 26 5.08 -9.94 -1.74
CA SER A 26 6.13 -9.84 -0.72
C SER A 26 5.56 -9.50 0.66
N PHE A 27 4.61 -8.56 0.73
CA PHE A 27 3.92 -8.22 1.97
C PHE A 27 3.20 -9.43 2.58
N VAL A 28 2.46 -10.21 1.80
CA VAL A 28 1.76 -11.41 2.31
C VAL A 28 2.76 -12.41 2.88
N LEU A 29 3.86 -12.68 2.17
CA LEU A 29 4.92 -13.56 2.65
C LEU A 29 5.55 -13.05 3.95
N LEU A 30 5.80 -11.75 4.05
CA LEU A 30 6.39 -11.11 5.24
C LEU A 30 5.43 -11.07 6.42
N ALA A 31 4.16 -10.78 6.19
CA ALA A 31 3.14 -10.76 7.24
C ALA A 31 2.98 -12.16 7.83
N LEU A 32 2.86 -13.20 7.00
CA LEU A 32 2.72 -14.57 7.47
C LEU A 32 3.97 -15.06 8.21
N SER A 33 5.16 -14.85 7.65
CA SER A 33 6.41 -15.24 8.32
C SER A 33 6.69 -14.43 9.58
N GLY A 34 6.38 -13.12 9.57
CA GLY A 34 6.54 -12.24 10.73
C GLY A 34 5.60 -12.61 11.87
N LEU A 35 4.32 -12.88 11.57
CA LEU A 35 3.34 -13.38 12.56
C LEU A 35 3.79 -14.72 13.17
N ALA A 36 4.34 -15.62 12.35
CA ALA A 36 4.90 -16.89 12.80
C ALA A 36 6.04 -16.72 13.82
N LEU A 37 6.83 -15.66 13.68
CA LEU A 37 7.95 -15.32 14.55
C LEU A 37 7.53 -14.43 15.74
N PHE A 38 6.37 -13.77 15.65
CA PHE A 38 5.87 -12.84 16.67
C PHE A 38 5.18 -13.55 17.84
N HIS A 39 4.30 -14.52 17.56
CA HIS A 39 3.54 -15.21 18.60
C HIS A 39 3.61 -16.74 18.46
N PRO A 40 3.91 -17.50 19.54
CA PRO A 40 4.09 -18.96 19.46
C PRO A 40 2.89 -19.73 18.89
N SER A 41 1.65 -19.29 19.14
CA SER A 41 0.45 -19.94 18.59
C SER A 41 0.37 -19.88 17.05
N MET A 42 1.12 -18.96 16.42
CA MET A 42 1.18 -18.80 14.97
C MET A 42 2.39 -19.51 14.35
N PHE A 43 3.21 -20.21 15.14
CA PHE A 43 4.43 -20.85 14.66
C PHE A 43 4.20 -21.88 13.54
N TRP A 44 3.00 -22.47 13.46
CA TRP A 44 2.62 -23.39 12.39
C TRP A 44 2.73 -22.74 10.99
N LEU A 45 2.60 -21.41 10.88
CA LEU A 45 2.77 -20.67 9.63
C LEU A 45 4.17 -20.83 9.03
N THR A 46 5.18 -21.18 9.84
CA THR A 46 6.54 -21.46 9.36
C THR A 46 6.59 -22.63 8.37
N ALA A 47 5.62 -23.56 8.41
CA ALA A 47 5.51 -24.65 7.47
C ALA A 47 5.39 -24.18 6.01
N LEU A 48 4.78 -23.00 5.78
CA LEU A 48 4.64 -22.39 4.45
C LEU A 48 5.99 -21.99 3.83
N PHE A 49 7.03 -21.88 4.64
CA PHE A 49 8.36 -21.43 4.23
C PHE A 49 9.43 -22.52 4.36
N GLY A 50 9.04 -23.79 4.58
CA GLY A 50 9.98 -24.89 4.81
C GLY A 50 10.44 -25.04 6.27
N GLY A 51 9.70 -24.46 7.23
CA GLY A 51 9.96 -24.55 8.67
C GLY A 51 10.63 -23.31 9.27
N GLY A 52 10.83 -23.31 10.58
CA GLY A 52 11.33 -22.14 11.32
C GLY A 52 12.71 -21.65 10.87
N GLN A 53 13.60 -22.58 10.49
CA GLN A 53 14.94 -22.24 9.99
C GLN A 53 14.88 -21.42 8.70
N TRP A 54 14.15 -21.91 7.70
CA TRP A 54 13.99 -21.21 6.42
C TRP A 54 13.17 -19.93 6.56
N THR A 55 12.12 -19.93 7.38
CA THR A 55 11.35 -18.71 7.69
C THR A 55 12.27 -17.58 8.17
N ARG A 56 13.13 -17.87 9.15
CA ARG A 56 14.07 -16.90 9.73
C ARG A 56 15.12 -16.42 8.72
N ILE A 57 15.56 -17.30 7.81
CA ILE A 57 16.54 -16.95 6.77
C ILE A 57 15.89 -16.06 5.71
N LEU A 58 14.73 -16.45 5.19
CA LEU A 58 14.08 -15.82 4.04
C LEU A 58 13.43 -14.48 4.37
N HIS A 59 12.82 -14.35 5.55
CA HIS A 59 12.07 -13.15 5.95
C HIS A 59 12.82 -11.83 5.68
N PRO A 60 14.05 -11.60 6.17
CA PRO A 60 14.73 -10.33 5.93
C PRO A 60 15.08 -10.08 4.45
N PHE A 61 15.37 -11.12 3.65
CA PHE A 61 15.64 -10.95 2.22
C PHE A 61 14.37 -10.56 1.45
N VAL A 62 13.24 -11.21 1.74
CA VAL A 62 11.94 -10.81 1.18
C VAL A 62 11.60 -9.37 1.63
N GLY A 63 12.00 -9.00 2.85
CA GLY A 63 11.88 -7.64 3.40
C GLY A 63 12.57 -6.60 2.53
N VAL A 64 13.81 -6.87 2.13
CA VAL A 64 14.58 -6.00 1.21
C VAL A 64 13.90 -5.92 -0.15
N VAL A 65 13.42 -7.04 -0.71
CA VAL A 65 12.68 -7.04 -1.99
C VAL A 65 11.43 -6.17 -1.91
N MET A 66 10.63 -6.32 -0.84
CA MET A 66 9.44 -5.49 -0.63
C MET A 66 9.81 -4.01 -0.52
N PHE A 67 10.84 -3.68 0.27
CA PHE A 67 11.28 -2.31 0.46
C PHE A 67 11.68 -1.66 -0.87
N VAL A 68 12.49 -2.33 -1.68
CA VAL A 68 12.93 -1.81 -2.98
C VAL A 68 11.75 -1.64 -3.94
N SER A 69 10.87 -2.64 -4.04
CA SER A 69 9.68 -2.58 -4.89
C SER A 69 8.76 -1.42 -4.48
N PHE A 70 8.52 -1.24 -3.18
CA PHE A 70 7.73 -0.14 -2.66
C PHE A 70 8.42 1.22 -2.83
N ALA A 71 9.73 1.32 -2.64
CA ALA A 71 10.48 2.55 -2.87
C ALA A 71 10.31 3.05 -4.33
N ILE A 72 10.32 2.13 -5.30
CA ILE A 72 10.01 2.47 -6.70
C ILE A 72 8.58 3.01 -6.84
N MET A 73 7.60 2.46 -6.11
CA MET A 73 6.23 3.01 -6.08
C MET A 73 6.20 4.42 -5.47
N VAL A 74 6.91 4.64 -4.37
CA VAL A 74 7.00 5.94 -3.69
C VAL A 74 7.53 7.00 -4.66
N LEU A 75 8.65 6.75 -5.33
CA LEU A 75 9.23 7.69 -6.29
C LEU A 75 8.27 8.02 -7.43
N ARG A 76 7.50 7.02 -7.91
CA ARG A 76 6.52 7.21 -8.98
C ARG A 76 5.29 8.02 -8.54
N TYR A 77 4.77 7.76 -7.34
CA TYR A 77 3.49 8.31 -6.90
C TYR A 77 3.59 9.47 -5.92
N TRP A 78 4.79 9.86 -5.47
CA TRP A 78 5.02 10.90 -4.47
C TRP A 78 4.22 12.18 -4.76
N HIS A 79 4.35 12.71 -5.97
CA HIS A 79 3.72 13.95 -6.39
C HIS A 79 2.18 13.90 -6.39
N HIS A 80 1.60 12.72 -6.59
CA HIS A 80 0.14 12.53 -6.55
C HIS A 80 -0.42 12.41 -5.13
N ASN A 81 0.45 12.24 -4.14
CA ASN A 81 0.06 12.04 -2.74
C ASN A 81 0.28 13.28 -1.86
N LEU A 82 0.73 14.40 -2.43
CA LEU A 82 0.82 15.66 -1.68
C LEU A 82 -0.56 16.08 -1.16
N ILE A 83 -0.61 16.44 0.13
CA ILE A 83 -1.84 16.84 0.81
C ILE A 83 -2.16 18.28 0.42
N ASP A 84 -3.35 18.51 -0.14
CA ASP A 84 -3.87 19.80 -0.52
C ASP A 84 -4.98 20.29 0.44
N THR A 85 -5.57 21.45 0.15
CA THR A 85 -6.64 22.04 0.94
C THR A 85 -7.93 21.21 0.91
N ASP A 86 -8.22 20.58 -0.23
CA ASP A 86 -9.41 19.75 -0.41
C ASP A 86 -9.28 18.45 0.38
N ASP A 87 -8.08 17.89 0.51
CA ASP A 87 -7.84 16.73 1.38
C ASP A 87 -8.16 17.04 2.85
N ARG A 88 -7.79 18.23 3.33
CA ARG A 88 -8.09 18.64 4.71
C ARG A 88 -9.59 18.78 4.94
N GLN A 89 -10.32 19.30 3.95
CA GLN A 89 -11.78 19.34 4.00
C GLN A 89 -12.37 17.93 3.99
N TRP A 90 -11.87 17.04 3.12
CA TRP A 90 -12.31 15.65 3.04
C TRP A 90 -12.17 14.94 4.38
N LEU A 91 -11.06 15.14 5.09
CA LEU A 91 -10.82 14.55 6.42
C LEU A 91 -11.78 15.08 7.50
N ARG A 92 -12.26 16.32 7.39
CA ARG A 92 -13.26 16.88 8.31
C ARG A 92 -14.66 16.32 8.06
N GLN A 93 -14.91 15.78 6.88
CA GLN A 93 -16.20 15.22 6.45
C GLN A 93 -16.19 13.69 6.45
N MET A 94 -15.45 13.07 7.37
CA MET A 94 -15.29 11.61 7.42
C MET A 94 -16.62 10.87 7.62
N ASP A 95 -17.60 11.48 8.30
CA ASP A 95 -18.95 10.91 8.43
C ASP A 95 -19.67 10.80 7.09
N ASP A 96 -19.51 11.79 6.20
CA ASP A 96 -20.08 11.74 4.85
C ASP A 96 -19.41 10.64 4.00
N VAL A 97 -18.09 10.44 4.16
CA VAL A 97 -17.36 9.34 3.51
C VAL A 97 -17.91 7.98 3.94
N LEU A 98 -18.04 7.75 5.26
CA LEU A 98 -18.47 6.47 5.81
C LEU A 98 -19.92 6.12 5.41
N ASN A 99 -20.77 7.14 5.24
CA ASN A 99 -22.16 6.99 4.84
C ASN A 99 -22.39 7.08 3.31
N ASN A 100 -21.33 7.06 2.49
CA ASN A 100 -21.40 7.18 1.02
C ASN A 100 -22.11 8.44 0.50
N ARG A 101 -22.09 9.55 1.26
CA ARG A 101 -22.63 10.86 0.85
C ARG A 101 -21.57 11.64 0.07
N GLU A 102 -21.15 11.08 -1.05
CA GLU A 102 -20.05 11.60 -1.88
C GLU A 102 -20.35 12.97 -2.50
N GLU A 103 -21.63 13.33 -2.64
CA GLU A 103 -22.10 14.64 -3.11
C GLU A 103 -21.71 15.81 -2.20
N ASN A 104 -21.47 15.55 -0.91
CA ASN A 104 -21.07 16.56 0.06
C ASN A 104 -19.55 16.72 0.14
N LEU A 105 -18.78 15.86 -0.54
CA LEU A 105 -17.33 15.82 -0.43
C LEU A 105 -16.65 16.79 -1.41
N PRO A 106 -15.49 17.35 -1.03
CA PRO A 106 -14.71 18.17 -1.94
C PRO A 106 -14.22 17.34 -3.14
N PRO A 107 -13.98 17.99 -4.29
CA PRO A 107 -13.63 17.28 -5.51
C PRO A 107 -12.28 16.55 -5.36
N VAL A 108 -12.31 15.22 -5.48
CA VAL A 108 -11.15 14.34 -5.26
C VAL A 108 -10.21 14.28 -6.47
N GLY A 109 -8.90 14.33 -6.19
CA GLY A 109 -7.79 14.18 -7.14
C GLY A 109 -7.58 12.74 -7.62
N ARG A 110 -6.35 12.42 -8.05
CA ARG A 110 -5.99 11.05 -8.46
C ARG A 110 -6.14 10.06 -7.30
N TYR A 111 -5.84 10.50 -6.09
CA TYR A 111 -6.06 9.80 -4.83
C TYR A 111 -6.85 10.69 -3.86
N ASN A 112 -7.69 10.09 -3.03
CA ASN A 112 -8.38 10.79 -1.94
C ASN A 112 -7.50 10.91 -0.69
N ALA A 113 -7.91 11.73 0.27
CA ALA A 113 -7.11 11.98 1.48
C ALA A 113 -6.84 10.69 2.28
N GLY A 114 -7.78 9.76 2.36
CA GLY A 114 -7.58 8.45 3.01
C GLY A 114 -6.48 7.61 2.34
N GLN A 115 -6.45 7.58 1.02
CA GLN A 115 -5.39 6.92 0.24
C GLN A 115 -4.02 7.59 0.44
N LYS A 116 -3.99 8.93 0.54
CA LYS A 116 -2.76 9.69 0.81
C LYS A 116 -2.24 9.43 2.24
N LEU A 117 -3.11 9.43 3.24
CA LEU A 117 -2.75 9.08 4.62
C LEU A 117 -2.20 7.66 4.72
N LEU A 118 -2.85 6.71 4.05
CA LEU A 118 -2.34 5.35 3.93
C LEU A 118 -0.95 5.36 3.31
N PHE A 119 -0.74 6.03 2.17
CA PHE A 119 0.55 6.12 1.50
C PHE A 119 1.68 6.56 2.45
N PHE A 120 1.50 7.66 3.18
CA PHE A 120 2.51 8.14 4.14
C PHE A 120 2.69 7.22 5.35
N THR A 121 1.62 6.57 5.81
CA THR A 121 1.70 5.57 6.87
C THR A 121 2.56 4.38 6.43
N LEU A 122 2.34 3.87 5.21
CA LEU A 122 3.15 2.79 4.64
C LEU A 122 4.63 3.21 4.48
N VAL A 123 4.90 4.44 4.00
CA VAL A 123 6.26 4.97 3.90
C VAL A 123 6.97 4.97 5.26
N ALA A 124 6.32 5.54 6.29
CA ALA A 124 6.89 5.60 7.63
C ALA A 124 7.14 4.20 8.20
N CYS A 125 6.15 3.29 8.12
CA CYS A 125 6.29 1.93 8.61
C CYS A 125 7.40 1.16 7.88
N LEU A 126 7.51 1.26 6.56
CA LEU A 126 8.54 0.53 5.80
C LEU A 126 9.96 1.05 6.08
N LEU A 127 10.11 2.35 6.33
CA LEU A 127 11.39 2.91 6.78
C LEU A 127 11.77 2.37 8.16
N VAL A 128 10.83 2.38 9.12
CA VAL A 128 11.07 1.83 10.46
C VAL A 128 11.39 0.33 10.38
N LEU A 129 10.63 -0.45 9.61
CA LEU A 129 10.85 -1.88 9.40
C LEU A 129 12.21 -2.18 8.77
N LEU A 130 12.64 -1.43 7.77
CA LEU A 130 13.96 -1.62 7.16
C LEU A 130 15.07 -1.34 8.17
N LEU A 131 15.04 -0.17 8.81
CA LEU A 131 16.11 0.25 9.73
C LEU A 131 16.19 -0.68 10.94
N SER A 132 15.05 -0.95 11.59
CA SER A 132 14.99 -1.90 12.70
C SER A 132 15.32 -3.33 12.27
N GLY A 133 14.88 -3.75 11.08
CA GLY A 133 15.14 -5.06 10.49
C GLY A 133 16.63 -5.31 10.27
N ILE A 134 17.36 -4.32 9.76
CA ILE A 134 18.82 -4.35 9.64
C ILE A 134 19.45 -4.52 11.03
N VAL A 135 19.05 -3.73 12.03
CA VAL A 135 19.60 -3.81 13.39
C VAL A 135 19.39 -5.20 14.02
N ILE A 136 18.23 -5.83 13.83
CA ILE A 136 17.93 -7.16 14.41
C ILE A 136 18.38 -8.32 13.51
N TRP A 137 19.00 -8.04 12.36
CA TRP A 137 19.46 -9.07 11.43
C TRP A 137 20.72 -9.75 11.96
N ARG A 138 20.51 -10.81 12.75
CA ARG A 138 21.55 -11.50 13.53
C ARG A 138 22.79 -11.94 12.74
N ARG A 139 22.60 -12.49 11.54
CA ARG A 139 23.71 -13.09 10.78
C ARG A 139 24.71 -12.07 10.26
N TYR A 140 24.26 -10.86 9.93
CA TYR A 140 25.07 -9.89 9.19
C TYR A 140 25.32 -8.60 9.95
N PHE A 141 24.33 -8.08 10.67
CA PHE A 141 24.38 -6.68 11.14
C PHE A 141 24.23 -6.52 12.65
N SER A 142 23.47 -7.41 13.31
CA SER A 142 23.11 -7.22 14.73
C SER A 142 24.30 -7.15 15.67
N LEU A 143 25.42 -7.81 15.35
CA LEU A 143 26.64 -7.82 16.16
C LEU A 143 27.32 -6.44 16.26
N TYR A 144 27.01 -5.50 15.36
CA TYR A 144 27.56 -4.15 15.37
C TYR A 144 26.78 -3.18 16.28
N PHE A 145 25.67 -3.63 16.88
CA PHE A 145 24.81 -2.78 17.70
C PHE A 145 24.82 -3.21 19.18
N PRO A 146 24.77 -2.26 20.13
CA PRO A 146 24.57 -2.57 21.54
C PRO A 146 23.25 -3.30 21.80
N ILE A 147 23.21 -4.13 22.84
CA ILE A 147 22.03 -4.93 23.17
C ILE A 147 20.75 -4.10 23.36
N GLU A 148 20.86 -2.91 23.95
CA GLU A 148 19.71 -2.02 24.14
C GLU A 148 19.13 -1.50 22.82
N VAL A 149 20.00 -1.24 21.84
CA VAL A 149 19.57 -0.83 20.49
C VAL A 149 18.87 -1.99 19.78
N ILE A 150 19.37 -3.22 19.93
CA ILE A 150 18.74 -4.42 19.36
C ILE A 150 17.35 -4.64 19.96
N ARG A 151 17.20 -4.49 21.29
CA ARG A 151 15.91 -4.63 21.98
C ARG A 151 14.91 -3.58 21.53
N LEU A 152 15.33 -2.32 21.48
CA LEU A 152 14.48 -1.23 20.98
C LEU A 152 14.07 -1.46 19.52
N ALA A 153 15.01 -1.88 18.68
CA ALA A 153 14.73 -2.20 17.28
C ALA A 153 13.73 -3.35 17.14
N ALA A 154 13.82 -4.41 17.96
CA ALA A 154 12.85 -5.50 17.93
C ALA A 154 11.42 -5.03 18.27
N VAL A 155 11.28 -4.17 19.28
CA VAL A 155 9.97 -3.57 19.65
C VAL A 155 9.47 -2.66 18.54
N ALA A 156 10.30 -1.76 18.03
CA ALA A 156 9.95 -0.86 16.94
C ALA A 156 9.53 -1.62 15.68
N HIS A 157 10.24 -2.70 15.34
CA HIS A 157 9.92 -3.57 14.21
C HIS A 157 8.54 -4.22 14.39
N ALA A 158 8.27 -4.78 15.57
CA ALA A 158 6.98 -5.42 15.86
C ALA A 158 5.81 -4.43 15.81
N VAL A 159 5.97 -3.24 16.39
CA VAL A 159 4.95 -2.18 16.37
C VAL A 159 4.70 -1.70 14.93
N ALA A 160 5.76 -1.42 14.17
CA ALA A 160 5.62 -1.00 12.78
C ALA A 160 4.98 -2.09 11.90
N ALA A 161 5.32 -3.36 12.14
CA ALA A 161 4.70 -4.49 11.45
C ALA A 161 3.20 -4.58 11.76
N PHE A 162 2.81 -4.42 13.03
CA PHE A 162 1.40 -4.42 13.42
C PHE A 162 0.62 -3.29 12.74
N VAL A 163 1.13 -2.06 12.79
CA VAL A 163 0.51 -0.89 12.14
C VAL A 163 0.42 -1.11 10.62
N LEU A 164 1.47 -1.65 9.99
CA LEU A 164 1.48 -1.96 8.58
C LEU A 164 0.42 -3.00 8.21
N ILE A 165 0.33 -4.10 8.97
CA ILE A 165 -0.67 -5.15 8.73
C ILE A 165 -2.09 -4.60 8.86
N ALA A 166 -2.39 -3.87 9.92
CA ALA A 166 -3.69 -3.23 10.10
C ALA A 166 -4.03 -2.27 8.95
N SER A 167 -3.06 -1.47 8.52
CA SER A 167 -3.21 -0.52 7.41
C SER A 167 -3.51 -1.23 6.09
N ILE A 168 -2.85 -2.37 5.81
CA ILE A 168 -3.11 -3.16 4.60
C ILE A 168 -4.47 -3.86 4.66
N ILE A 169 -4.94 -4.30 5.83
CA ILE A 169 -6.30 -4.83 5.98
C ILE A 169 -7.33 -3.76 5.59
N VAL A 170 -7.18 -2.54 6.11
CA VAL A 170 -8.04 -1.39 5.76
C VAL A 170 -7.94 -1.07 4.27
N HIS A 171 -6.74 -1.11 3.68
CA HIS A 171 -6.52 -0.89 2.26
C HIS A 171 -7.29 -1.90 1.38
N ILE A 172 -7.19 -3.19 1.70
CA ILE A 172 -7.87 -4.27 0.97
C ILE A 172 -9.39 -4.12 1.12
N TYR A 173 -9.86 -3.84 2.34
CA TYR A 173 -11.28 -3.60 2.59
C TYR A 173 -11.82 -2.43 1.76
N ALA A 174 -11.11 -1.29 1.75
CA ALA A 174 -11.50 -0.13 0.95
C ALA A 174 -11.54 -0.45 -0.56
N ALA A 175 -10.60 -1.25 -1.07
CA ALA A 175 -10.58 -1.69 -2.46
C ALA A 175 -11.78 -2.60 -2.83
N LEU A 176 -12.27 -3.40 -1.87
CA LEU A 176 -13.47 -4.24 -2.02
C LEU A 176 -14.77 -3.46 -1.91
N TRP A 177 -14.78 -2.42 -1.05
CA TRP A 177 -15.92 -1.56 -0.80
C TRP A 177 -16.20 -0.64 -1.99
N VAL A 178 -15.17 0.04 -2.51
CA VAL A 178 -15.26 0.89 -3.70
C VAL A 178 -15.23 0.01 -4.96
N LYS A 179 -16.41 -0.46 -5.37
CA LYS A 179 -16.59 -1.36 -6.53
C LYS A 179 -15.90 -0.82 -7.78
N GLY A 180 -15.18 -1.68 -8.49
CA GLY A 180 -14.37 -1.32 -9.65
C GLY A 180 -12.87 -1.08 -9.35
N SER A 181 -12.50 -0.81 -8.10
CA SER A 181 -11.10 -0.52 -7.72
C SER A 181 -10.16 -1.72 -7.92
N ILE A 182 -10.60 -2.94 -7.60
CA ILE A 182 -9.82 -4.16 -7.88
C ILE A 182 -9.60 -4.34 -9.38
N GLY A 183 -10.63 -4.05 -10.19
CA GLY A 183 -10.53 -4.07 -11.64
C GLY A 183 -9.43 -3.13 -12.15
N ALA A 184 -9.29 -1.95 -11.54
CA ALA A 184 -8.21 -1.02 -11.86
C ALA A 184 -6.82 -1.64 -11.64
N MET A 185 -6.62 -2.38 -10.54
CA MET A 185 -5.32 -2.97 -10.22
C MET A 185 -5.03 -4.28 -10.97
N VAL A 186 -6.06 -5.02 -11.36
CA VAL A 186 -5.89 -6.28 -12.12
C VAL A 186 -5.81 -5.99 -13.62
N ARG A 187 -6.66 -5.12 -14.16
CA ARG A 187 -6.79 -4.86 -15.61
C ARG A 187 -6.16 -3.54 -16.06
N GLY A 188 -5.99 -2.57 -15.16
CA GLY A 188 -5.38 -1.27 -15.46
C GLY A 188 -6.38 -0.18 -15.83
N THR A 189 -7.65 -0.53 -16.04
CA THR A 189 -8.69 0.37 -16.54
C THR A 189 -9.86 0.51 -15.55
N VAL A 190 -10.55 1.65 -15.63
CA VAL A 190 -11.79 1.95 -14.88
C VAL A 190 -12.82 2.55 -15.82
N THR A 191 -14.10 2.47 -15.46
CA THR A 191 -15.17 3.11 -16.24
C THR A 191 -15.15 4.63 -16.06
N LEU A 192 -15.60 5.38 -17.07
CA LEU A 192 -15.76 6.83 -16.99
C LEU A 192 -16.68 7.24 -15.82
N GLY A 193 -17.77 6.50 -15.61
CA GLY A 193 -18.69 6.73 -14.49
C GLY A 193 -18.03 6.57 -13.12
N TRP A 194 -17.20 5.53 -12.96
CA TRP A 194 -16.42 5.33 -11.73
C TRP A 194 -15.45 6.50 -11.49
N ALA A 195 -14.73 6.93 -12.53
CA ALA A 195 -13.79 8.03 -12.45
C ALA A 195 -14.48 9.36 -12.10
N ARG A 196 -15.62 9.64 -12.73
CA ARG A 196 -16.42 10.84 -12.47
C ARG A 196 -16.96 10.87 -11.04
N LYS A 197 -17.42 9.72 -10.53
CA LYS A 197 -17.98 9.58 -9.18
C LYS A 197 -16.91 9.71 -8.09
N HIS A 198 -15.88 8.85 -8.12
CA HIS A 198 -14.93 8.75 -7.01
C HIS A 198 -13.71 9.68 -7.13
N HIS A 199 -13.41 10.16 -8.34
CA HIS A 199 -12.21 10.96 -8.62
C HIS A 199 -12.47 12.12 -9.61
N PRO A 200 -13.42 13.03 -9.31
CA PRO A 200 -13.90 14.04 -10.25
C PRO A 200 -12.83 15.01 -10.77
N LYS A 201 -11.82 15.42 -9.97
CA LYS A 201 -10.73 16.27 -10.49
C LYS A 201 -9.86 15.52 -11.47
N TRP A 202 -9.50 14.29 -11.13
CA TRP A 202 -8.68 13.46 -12.01
C TRP A 202 -9.41 13.12 -13.30
N PHE A 203 -10.72 12.84 -13.23
CA PHE A 203 -11.55 12.63 -14.42
C PHE A 203 -11.50 13.83 -15.37
N ARG A 204 -11.68 15.06 -14.86
CA ARG A 204 -11.59 16.28 -15.68
C ARG A 204 -10.22 16.45 -16.33
N GLN A 205 -9.14 16.14 -15.62
CA GLN A 205 -7.78 16.17 -16.17
C GLN A 205 -7.58 15.13 -17.26
N ALA A 206 -7.97 13.88 -17.02
CA ALA A 206 -7.82 12.78 -17.97
C ALA A 206 -8.64 12.98 -19.26
N VAL A 207 -9.85 13.53 -19.15
CA VAL A 207 -10.69 13.89 -20.31
C VAL A 207 -10.05 15.02 -21.13
N LYS A 208 -9.51 16.05 -20.45
CA LYS A 208 -8.80 17.15 -21.11
C LYS A 208 -7.55 16.66 -21.85
N GLU A 209 -6.77 15.76 -21.25
CA GLU A 209 -5.56 15.19 -21.85
C GLU A 209 -5.86 14.24 -23.01
N SER A 210 -7.02 13.57 -22.98
CA SER A 210 -7.45 12.64 -24.05
C SER A 210 -8.23 13.31 -25.20
N GLY A 211 -8.53 14.61 -25.12
CA GLY A 211 -9.25 15.35 -26.15
C GLY A 211 -10.72 14.94 -26.34
N ARG A 212 -11.32 14.22 -25.37
CA ARG A 212 -12.73 13.78 -25.45
C ARG A 212 -13.67 14.91 -24.97
N PRO A 213 -14.85 15.13 -25.62
CA PRO A 213 -15.83 16.10 -25.14
C PRO A 213 -16.41 15.69 -23.77
N HIS A 214 -16.74 16.69 -22.95
CA HIS A 214 -17.12 16.59 -21.53
C HIS A 214 -18.35 15.73 -21.23
#